data_AF-A0A268AFC8-F1
#
_entry.id   AF-A0A268AFC8-F1
#
_cell.length_a   1.000
_cell.length_b   1.000
_cell.length_c   1.000
_cell.angle_alpha   90.00
_cell.angle_beta   90.00
_cell.angle_gamma   90.00
#
_symmetry.space_group_name_H-M   'P 1'
#
loop_
_entity.id
_entity.type
_entity.pdbx_description
1 polymer ?
#
loop_
_entity_poly.entity_id
_entity_poly.type
_entity_poly.pdbx_seq_one_letter_code
_entity_poly.pdbx_strand_id
1 'polypeptide(L)'
;MSNLRKYQNQNPFSASRNDNNSQVANSGNSDVDVIVEVNTMPIAYAMLCSLYATKQLSLTEFEDAIKNLKSLVDEDRVNNDNDPNTAKIYHVE
;
A
#
# COMPACT_ATOMS: atom_id res chain seq x y z
N MET A 1 8.75 -4.99 -46.41
CA MET A 1 7.51 -5.70 -46.06
C MET A 1 7.10 -5.27 -44.65
N SER A 2 5.93 -4.65 -44.57
CA SER A 2 5.34 -3.96 -43.42
C SER A 2 4.77 -4.93 -42.40
N ASN A 3 5.09 -4.76 -41.11
CA ASN A 3 4.35 -5.38 -40.01
C ASN A 3 3.80 -4.32 -39.06
N LEU A 4 2.54 -4.00 -39.30
CA LEU A 4 1.64 -3.21 -38.48
C LEU A 4 1.19 -4.07 -37.29
N ARG A 5 1.55 -3.71 -36.06
CA ARG A 5 0.92 -4.28 -34.86
C ARG A 5 0.06 -3.21 -34.18
N LYS A 6 -1.21 -3.58 -34.06
CA LYS A 6 -2.39 -2.75 -33.78
C LYS A 6 -2.39 -2.28 -32.33
N TYR A 7 -2.72 -1.01 -32.12
CA TYR A 7 -3.13 -0.49 -30.82
C TYR A 7 -4.42 -1.19 -30.40
N GLN A 8 -4.38 -1.97 -29.33
CA GLN A 8 -5.57 -2.57 -28.73
C GLN A 8 -6.01 -1.71 -27.54
N ASN A 9 -7.17 -1.11 -27.74
CA ASN A 9 -7.98 -0.33 -26.84
C ASN A 9 -8.25 -1.09 -25.51
N GLN A 10 -7.92 -0.49 -24.36
CA GLN A 10 -8.30 -1.00 -23.04
C GLN A 10 -8.91 0.14 -22.19
N ASN A 11 -10.24 0.11 -22.10
CA ASN A 11 -11.17 0.65 -21.10
C ASN A 11 -10.68 1.75 -20.12
N PRO A 12 -11.26 2.96 -20.11
CA PRO A 12 -10.81 4.09 -19.28
C PRO A 12 -11.32 4.06 -17.82
N PHE A 13 -11.82 2.93 -17.31
CA PHE A 13 -12.33 2.81 -15.95
C PHE A 13 -11.59 1.72 -15.16
N SER A 14 -10.30 1.92 -14.93
CA SER A 14 -9.58 1.24 -13.86
C SER A 14 -9.18 2.29 -12.83
N ALA A 15 -9.64 2.08 -11.59
CA ALA A 15 -9.40 2.94 -10.44
C ALA A 15 -7.95 3.44 -10.41
N SER A 16 -7.79 4.77 -10.32
CA SER A 16 -6.50 5.44 -10.16
C SER A 16 -5.80 4.95 -8.90
N ARG A 17 -4.95 3.93 -9.03
CA ARG A 17 -3.96 3.60 -8.02
C ARG A 17 -2.91 4.70 -8.10
N ASN A 18 -2.78 5.48 -7.03
CA ASN A 18 -1.73 6.49 -6.91
C ASN A 18 -0.38 5.77 -6.77
N ASP A 19 0.17 5.34 -7.89
CA ASP A 19 1.50 4.75 -7.95
C ASP A 19 2.54 5.89 -7.95
N ASN A 20 3.04 6.23 -6.76
CA ASN A 20 4.12 7.20 -6.58
C ASN A 20 5.46 6.54 -6.98
N ASN A 21 5.75 6.50 -8.28
CA ASN A 21 6.90 5.80 -8.84
C ASN A 21 8.09 6.76 -9.03
N SER A 22 9.22 6.49 -8.37
CA SER A 22 10.51 7.17 -8.56
C SER A 22 11.57 6.12 -8.91
N GLN A 23 12.25 6.27 -10.05
CA GLN A 23 13.15 5.26 -10.60
C GLN A 23 14.60 5.76 -10.63
N VAL A 24 15.53 5.01 -10.04
CA VAL A 24 16.99 5.21 -10.13
C VAL A 24 17.61 4.06 -10.93
N ALA A 25 18.38 4.39 -11.96
CA ALA A 25 18.56 3.51 -13.12
C ALA A 25 19.86 2.70 -13.20
N ASN A 26 20.78 2.69 -12.21
CA ASN A 26 21.93 1.76 -12.28
C ASN A 26 22.82 1.66 -11.03
N SER A 27 23.00 0.45 -10.49
CA SER A 27 24.31 -0.03 -10.00
C SER A 27 24.39 -1.56 -10.02
N GLY A 28 25.50 -2.09 -10.54
CA GLY A 28 25.69 -3.48 -10.96
C GLY A 28 25.87 -4.52 -9.85
N ASN A 29 25.27 -4.32 -8.68
CA ASN A 29 25.07 -5.36 -7.66
C ASN A 29 23.76 -5.15 -6.88
N SER A 30 22.88 -4.29 -7.40
CA SER A 30 21.86 -3.59 -6.62
C SER A 30 20.46 -4.06 -7.00
N ASP A 31 20.17 -5.31 -6.66
CA ASP A 31 18.79 -5.73 -6.45
C ASP A 31 18.35 -5.16 -5.10
N VAL A 32 18.08 -3.85 -5.09
CA VAL A 32 17.61 -3.14 -3.91
C VAL A 32 16.11 -3.13 -3.97
N ASP A 33 15.49 -4.07 -3.25
CA ASP A 33 14.06 -4.05 -2.99
C ASP A 33 13.75 -2.89 -2.03
N VAL A 34 13.26 -1.78 -2.59
CA VAL A 34 12.77 -0.66 -1.79
C VAL A 34 11.33 -0.96 -1.38
N ILE A 35 11.14 -1.38 -0.14
CA ILE A 35 9.81 -1.51 0.46
C ILE A 35 9.42 -0.15 1.06
N VAL A 36 8.42 0.49 0.48
CA VAL A 36 7.84 1.73 1.01
C VAL A 36 6.59 1.40 1.80
N GLU A 37 6.67 1.53 3.12
CA GLU A 37 5.52 1.41 4.01
C GLU A 37 4.86 2.77 4.21
N VAL A 38 3.58 2.87 3.84
CA VAL A 38 2.79 4.08 4.06
C VAL A 38 1.82 3.83 5.21
N ASN A 39 2.03 4.51 6.34
CA ASN A 39 1.08 4.48 7.45
C ASN A 39 -0.14 5.35 7.12
N THR A 40 -1.28 4.71 6.84
CA THR A 40 -2.54 5.36 6.47
C THR A 40 -3.44 5.69 7.68
N MET A 41 -3.07 5.28 8.90
CA MET A 41 -3.86 5.48 10.11
C MET A 41 -4.17 6.96 10.40
N PRO A 42 -3.20 7.90 10.30
CA PRO A 42 -3.48 9.32 10.56
C PRO A 42 -4.51 9.91 9.59
N ILE A 43 -4.46 9.47 8.32
CA ILE A 43 -5.39 9.92 7.27
C ILE A 43 -6.79 9.36 7.53
N ALA A 44 -6.90 8.06 7.86
CA ALA A 44 -8.17 7.44 8.22
C ALA A 44 -8.82 8.11 9.44
N TYR A 45 -8.04 8.39 10.48
CA TYR A 45 -8.53 9.08 11.67
C TYR A 45 -9.02 10.50 11.36
N ALA A 46 -8.27 11.27 10.57
CA ALA A 46 -8.68 12.61 10.14
C ALA A 46 -10.01 12.60 9.36
N MET A 47 -10.22 11.59 8.51
CA MET A 47 -11.49 11.41 7.79
C MET A 47 -12.65 11.12 8.74
N LEU A 48 -12.47 10.20 9.71
CA LEU A 48 -13.49 9.91 10.73
C LEU A 48 -13.86 11.17 11.53
N CYS A 49 -12.87 11.95 11.95
CA CYS A 49 -13.09 13.22 12.65
C CYS A 49 -13.86 14.22 11.78
N SER A 50 -13.56 14.28 10.47
CA SER A 50 -14.26 15.16 9.52
C SER A 50 -15.73 14.75 9.34
N LEU A 51 -16.00 13.44 9.26
CA LEU A 51 -17.35 12.90 9.16
C LEU A 51 -18.17 13.15 10.44
N TYR A 52 -17.55 12.98 11.60
CA TYR A 52 -18.20 13.29 12.88
C TYR A 52 -18.49 14.79 13.02
N ALA A 53 -17.52 15.66 12.70
CA ALA A 53 -17.69 17.11 12.75
C ALA A 53 -18.80 17.62 11.81
N THR A 54 -18.97 16.96 10.65
CA THR A 54 -20.03 17.26 9.68
C THR A 54 -21.36 16.57 9.99
N LYS A 55 -21.48 15.91 11.15
CA LYS A 55 -22.68 15.17 11.61
C LYS A 55 -23.12 14.05 10.66
N GLN A 56 -22.19 13.53 9.85
CA GLN A 56 -22.43 12.36 8.99
C GLN A 56 -22.29 11.05 9.75
N LEU A 57 -21.73 11.08 10.95
CA LEU A 57 -21.65 9.96 11.90
C LEU A 57 -22.23 10.39 13.24
N SER A 58 -22.97 9.49 13.87
CA SER A 58 -23.28 9.58 15.30
C SER A 58 -22.04 9.31 16.15
N LEU A 59 -22.09 9.69 17.43
CA LEU A 59 -20.99 9.43 18.37
C LEU A 59 -20.69 7.92 18.49
N THR A 60 -21.73 7.09 18.55
CA THR A 60 -21.59 5.64 18.64
C THR A 60 -20.92 5.05 17.40
N GLU A 61 -21.33 5.47 16.20
CA GLU A 61 -20.71 5.00 14.95
C GLU A 61 -19.25 5.45 14.83
N PHE A 62 -18.93 6.65 15.32
CA PHE A 62 -17.57 7.16 15.34
C PHE A 62 -16.67 6.35 16.29
N GLU A 63 -17.15 6.05 17.50
CA GLU A 63 -16.42 5.24 18.49
C GLU A 63 -16.19 3.80 17.99
N ASP A 64 -17.21 3.19 17.39
CA ASP A 64 -17.10 1.86 16.79
C ASP A 64 -16.11 1.85 15.61
N ALA A 65 -16.14 2.88 14.76
CA ALA A 65 -15.19 3.01 13.65
C ALA A 65 -13.74 3.16 14.13
N ILE A 66 -13.49 3.91 15.22
CA ILE A 66 -12.15 4.01 15.82
C ILE A 66 -11.68 2.65 16.35
N LYS A 67 -12.56 1.90 17.00
CA LYS A 67 -12.23 0.58 17.53
C LYS A 67 -11.84 -0.39 16.41
N ASN A 68 -12.60 -0.39 15.32
CA ASN A 68 -12.31 -1.22 14.14
C ASN A 68 -11.01 -0.80 13.46
N LEU A 69 -10.76 0.51 13.34
CA LEU A 69 -9.50 1.04 12.79
C LEU A 69 -8.28 0.56 13.60
N LYS A 70 -8.39 0.55 14.93
CA LYS A 70 -7.30 0.04 15.80
C LYS A 70 -7.07 -1.46 15.62
N SER A 71 -8.14 -2.26 15.57
CA SER A 71 -8.04 -3.71 15.34
C SER A 71 -7.30 -4.01 14.03
N LEU A 72 -7.66 -3.31 12.96
CA LEU A 72 -7.06 -3.50 11.64
C LEU A 72 -5.54 -3.23 11.66
N VAL A 73 -5.12 -2.14 12.32
CA VAL A 73 -3.71 -1.77 12.43
C VAL A 73 -2.92 -2.77 13.30
N ASP A 74 -3.53 -3.31 14.35
CA ASP A 74 -2.90 -4.30 15.21
C ASP A 74 -2.77 -5.66 14.50
N GLU A 75 -3.74 -6.06 13.67
CA GLU A 75 -3.67 -7.26 12.84
C GLU A 75 -2.55 -7.19 11.79
N ASP A 76 -2.36 -6.04 11.13
CA ASP A 76 -1.28 -5.83 10.15
C ASP A 76 0.13 -5.98 10.76
N ARG A 77 0.28 -5.68 12.06
CA ARG A 77 1.56 -5.81 12.78
C ARG A 77 1.93 -7.26 13.11
N VAL A 78 0.94 -8.11 13.38
CA VAL A 78 1.18 -9.51 13.76
C VAL A 78 1.63 -10.36 12.56
N ASN A 79 1.26 -9.95 11.34
CA ASN A 79 1.59 -10.70 10.13
C ASN A 79 3.00 -10.40 9.55
N ASN A 80 3.76 -9.48 10.15
CA ASN A 80 5.10 -9.06 9.69
C ASN A 80 6.24 -9.65 10.54
N ASP A 81 6.09 -10.89 11.01
CA ASP A 81 7.21 -11.64 11.56
C ASP A 81 8.15 -12.05 10.41
N ASN A 82 9.17 -11.22 10.17
CA ASN A 82 10.30 -11.57 9.31
C ASN A 82 11.03 -12.76 9.96
N ASP A 83 10.78 -13.99 9.49
CA ASP A 83 11.49 -15.18 9.97
C ASP A 83 12.95 -15.14 9.50
N PRO A 84 13.92 -14.88 10.41
CA PRO A 84 15.33 -14.78 10.04
C PRO A 84 15.90 -16.10 9.49
N ASN A 85 15.19 -17.22 9.66
CA ASN A 85 15.63 -18.53 9.16
C ASN A 85 15.33 -18.74 7.66
N THR A 86 14.58 -17.83 7.03
CA THR A 86 14.27 -17.92 5.58
C THR A 86 15.35 -17.29 4.70
N ALA A 87 16.32 -16.58 5.27
CA ALA A 87 17.40 -15.96 4.53
C ALA A 87 18.36 -17.03 3.97
N LYS A 88 18.44 -17.13 2.63
CA LYS A 88 19.35 -18.06 1.95
C LYS A 88 20.68 -17.39 1.65
N ILE A 89 21.78 -17.97 2.13
CA ILE A 89 23.14 -17.54 1.78
C ILE A 89 23.65 -18.43 0.64
N TYR A 90 23.84 -17.82 -0.54
CA TYR A 90 24.43 -18.50 -1.69
C TYR A 90 25.96 -18.37 -1.61
N HIS A 91 26.66 -19.50 -1.57
CA HIS A 91 28.11 -19.53 -1.74
C HIS A 91 28.44 -19.46 -3.23
N VAL A 92 29.35 -18.59 -3.61
CA VAL A 92 29.94 -18.55 -4.96
C VAL A 92 31.13 -19.50 -4.92
N GLU A 93 31.06 -20.59 -5.69
CA GLU A 93 32.19 -21.48 -5.97
C GLU A 93 33.16 -20.86 -6.98
#